data_AF-A0A815ZSM0-F1
#
_entry.id   AF-A0A815ZSM0-F1
#
_cell.length_a   1.000
_cell.length_b   1.000
_cell.length_c   1.000
_cell.angle_alpha   90.00
_cell.angle_beta   90.00
_cell.angle_gamma   90.00
#
_symmetry.space_group_name_H-M   'P 1'
#
loop_
_entity.id
_entity.type
_entity.pdbx_description
1 polymer ?
#
loop_
_entity_poly.entity_id
_entity_poly.type
_entity_poly.pdbx_seq_one_letter_code
_entity_poly.pdbx_strand_id
1 'polypeptide(L)'
;MCQVFFRRLCVRKPMLTLHIELGEVHGFRQTLNWYQLLAIGLGGTIGAGIFVLSGKAAAKYSGPSVIISFLIAGVIVLFSSLSFSELGAMMPSAGSVYTYTHVALGGMRSKVLL
;
A
#
# COMPACT_ATOMS: atom_id res chain seq x y z
N MET A 1 30.78 -1.05 -21.70
CA MET A 1 30.11 -0.28 -20.62
C MET A 1 28.57 -0.33 -20.68
N CYS A 2 27.93 -0.25 -21.85
CA CYS A 2 26.45 -0.21 -21.97
C CYS A 2 25.72 -1.55 -21.68
N GLN A 3 26.36 -2.71 -21.90
CA GLN A 3 25.74 -4.04 -21.74
C GLN A 3 25.62 -4.54 -20.28
N VAL A 4 26.43 -4.03 -19.34
CA VAL A 4 26.46 -4.51 -17.95
C VAL A 4 25.32 -3.93 -17.11
N PHE A 5 24.84 -2.73 -17.46
CA PHE A 5 23.73 -2.05 -16.80
C PHE A 5 22.41 -2.81 -17.02
N PHE A 6 22.16 -3.27 -18.25
CA PHE A 6 20.95 -4.02 -18.62
C PHE A 6 20.85 -5.38 -17.93
N ARG A 7 21.98 -6.05 -17.69
CA ARG A 7 22.03 -7.39 -17.07
C ARG A 7 21.84 -7.38 -15.54
N ARG A 8 22.13 -6.26 -14.86
CA ARG A 8 21.81 -6.08 -13.41
C ARG A 8 20.41 -5.52 -13.15
N LEU A 9 19.74 -4.97 -14.17
CA LEU A 9 18.39 -4.39 -14.07
C LEU A 9 17.26 -5.45 -14.07
N CYS A 10 17.54 -6.65 -14.58
CA CYS A 10 16.60 -7.77 -14.62
C CYS A 10 16.98 -8.87 -13.62
N VAL A 11 17.67 -8.52 -12.53
CA VAL A 11 17.74 -9.41 -11.37
C VAL A 11 16.55 -9.05 -10.50
N ARG A 12 15.41 -9.74 -10.72
CA ARG A 12 14.40 -9.82 -9.66
C ARG A 12 15.16 -10.31 -8.43
N LYS A 13 15.12 -9.57 -7.31
CA LYS A 13 15.57 -10.16 -6.05
C LYS A 13 14.77 -11.46 -5.91
N PRO A 14 15.42 -12.64 -5.85
CA PRO A 14 14.68 -13.88 -5.67
C PRO A 14 13.92 -13.78 -4.35
N MET A 15 12.74 -14.38 -4.25
CA MET A 15 11.92 -14.39 -3.04
C MET A 15 12.71 -14.79 -1.78
N LEU A 16 13.76 -15.60 -1.97
CA LEU A 16 14.73 -16.01 -0.96
C LEU A 16 15.43 -14.84 -0.25
N THR A 17 15.75 -13.74 -0.95
CA THR A 17 16.43 -12.58 -0.37
C THR A 17 15.48 -11.73 0.49
N LEU A 18 14.16 -11.75 0.22
CA LEU A 18 13.18 -11.03 1.06
C LEU A 18 12.94 -11.75 2.40
N HIS A 19 12.95 -13.09 2.41
CA HIS A 19 12.90 -13.85 3.67
C HIS A 19 14.15 -13.61 4.54
N ILE A 20 15.31 -13.38 3.92
CA ILE A 20 16.56 -13.03 4.63
C ILE A 20 16.49 -11.60 5.19
N GLU A 21 15.95 -10.62 4.46
CA GLU A 21 15.74 -9.24 4.97
C GLU A 21 14.69 -9.19 6.09
N LEU A 22 13.61 -9.99 6.00
CA LEU A 22 12.65 -10.19 7.08
C LEU A 22 13.33 -10.81 8.32
N GLY A 23 14.26 -11.73 8.07
CA GLY A 23 15.19 -12.29 9.05
C GLY A 23 16.41 -11.41 9.35
N GLU A 24 16.44 -10.13 8.99
CA GLU A 24 17.42 -9.16 9.53
C GLU A 24 16.73 -8.18 10.50
N VAL A 25 15.40 -8.23 10.60
CA VAL A 25 14.61 -7.54 11.64
C VAL A 25 14.54 -8.38 12.93
N HIS A 26 15.64 -9.05 13.31
CA HIS A 26 15.72 -9.94 14.49
C HIS A 26 15.68 -9.21 15.86
N GLY A 27 15.30 -7.93 15.91
CA GLY A 27 15.20 -7.16 17.16
C GLY A 27 13.79 -7.03 17.75
N PHE A 28 12.73 -7.24 16.98
CA PHE A 28 11.36 -6.97 17.42
C PHE A 28 10.57 -8.25 17.65
N ARG A 29 10.08 -8.46 18.89
CA ARG A 29 9.08 -9.48 19.15
C ARG A 29 7.77 -9.07 18.47
N GLN A 30 7.26 -9.91 17.57
CA GLN A 30 5.95 -9.73 16.94
C GLN A 30 4.83 -9.96 17.98
N THR A 31 4.60 -8.98 18.85
CA THR A 31 3.57 -9.02 19.90
C THR A 31 2.30 -8.25 19.51
N LEU A 32 2.23 -7.74 18.29
CA LEU A 32 1.06 -6.98 17.83
C LEU A 32 -0.13 -7.92 17.70
N ASN A 33 -1.14 -7.65 18.52
CA ASN A 33 -2.43 -8.30 18.40
C ASN A 33 -3.21 -7.69 17.21
N TRP A 34 -4.17 -8.42 16.65
CA TRP A 34 -4.94 -7.99 15.49
C TRP A 34 -5.64 -6.64 15.72
N TYR A 35 -6.12 -6.40 16.93
CA TYR A 35 -6.72 -5.12 17.34
C TYR A 35 -5.74 -3.94 17.24
N GLN A 36 -4.49 -4.14 17.64
CA GLN A 36 -3.46 -3.10 17.56
C GLN A 36 -3.09 -2.81 16.10
N LEU A 37 -3.03 -3.87 15.28
CA LEU A 37 -2.77 -3.74 13.85
C LEU A 37 -3.89 -2.96 13.15
N LEU A 38 -5.15 -3.23 13.48
CA LEU A 38 -6.30 -2.47 12.97
C LEU A 38 -6.30 -1.02 13.47
N ALA A 39 -5.98 -0.79 14.74
CA ALA A 39 -5.93 0.57 15.29
C ALA A 39 -4.89 1.43 14.57
N ILE A 40 -3.72 0.87 14.24
CA ILE A 40 -2.68 1.55 13.46
C ILE A 40 -3.17 1.85 12.04
N GLY A 41 -3.79 0.88 11.37
CA GLY A 41 -4.32 1.06 10.01
C GLY A 41 -5.45 2.09 9.94
N LEU A 42 -6.40 2.03 10.87
CA LEU A 42 -7.50 2.98 10.97
C LEU A 42 -7.01 4.39 11.32
N GLY A 43 -6.04 4.51 12.23
CA GLY A 43 -5.42 5.78 12.58
C GLY A 43 -4.71 6.46 11.41
N GLY A 44 -4.08 5.68 10.51
CA GLY A 44 -3.50 6.21 9.28
C GLY A 44 -4.53 6.60 8.22
N THR A 45 -5.71 5.97 8.24
CA THR A 45 -6.77 6.19 7.23
C THR A 45 -7.70 7.36 7.62
N ILE A 46 -8.06 7.47 8.90
CA ILE A 46 -8.94 8.52 9.44
C ILE A 46 -8.09 9.77 9.72
N GLY A 47 -7.68 10.47 8.66
CA GLY A 47 -6.90 11.73 8.76
C GLY A 47 -7.77 12.99 8.70
N ALA A 48 -7.11 14.16 8.70
CA ALA A 48 -7.77 15.47 8.55
C ALA A 48 -8.57 15.61 7.23
N GLY A 49 -8.22 14.81 6.22
CA GLY A 49 -8.86 14.84 4.90
C GLY A 49 -10.36 14.59 4.95
N ILE A 50 -10.86 13.63 5.73
CA ILE A 50 -12.28 13.32 5.73
C ILE A 50 -13.14 14.42 6.36
N PHE A 51 -12.59 15.16 7.33
CA PHE A 51 -13.31 16.26 7.99
C PHE A 51 -13.34 17.53 7.13
N VAL A 52 -12.25 17.84 6.41
CA VAL A 52 -12.18 19.06 5.59
C VAL A 52 -12.75 18.84 4.20
N LEU A 53 -12.43 17.71 3.56
CA LEU A 53 -12.80 17.45 2.17
C LEU A 53 -14.30 17.14 2.03
N SER A 54 -14.90 16.44 2.99
CA SER A 54 -16.35 16.16 2.99
C SER A 54 -17.18 17.45 3.14
N GLY A 55 -16.74 18.39 3.99
CA GLY A 55 -17.41 19.68 4.13
C GLY A 55 -17.34 20.52 2.85
N LYS A 56 -16.17 20.55 2.19
CA LYS A 56 -16.00 21.25 0.92
C LYS A 56 -16.73 20.56 -0.24
N ALA A 57 -16.79 19.23 -0.22
CA ALA A 57 -17.56 18.42 -1.17
C ALA A 57 -19.07 18.65 -1.03
N ALA A 58 -19.58 18.70 0.20
CA ALA A 58 -20.98 18.98 0.49
C ALA A 58 -21.39 20.40 0.07
N ALA A 59 -20.57 21.40 0.40
CA ALA A 59 -20.87 22.79 0.11
C ALA A 59 -20.81 23.15 -1.38
N LYS A 60 -19.92 22.53 -2.17
CA LYS A 60 -19.70 22.91 -3.57
C LYS A 60 -20.23 21.93 -4.62
N TYR A 61 -20.41 20.65 -4.29
CA TYR A 61 -20.66 19.63 -5.33
C TYR A 61 -22.00 18.91 -5.17
N SER A 62 -22.34 18.42 -3.98
CA SER A 62 -23.46 17.47 -3.84
C SER A 62 -24.60 17.89 -2.91
N GLY A 63 -24.44 18.91 -2.05
CA GLY A 63 -25.48 19.26 -1.08
C GLY A 63 -25.92 18.03 -0.25
N PRO A 64 -27.23 17.80 0.00
CA PRO A 64 -27.70 16.62 0.75
C PRO A 64 -27.43 15.26 0.06
N SER A 65 -27.04 15.24 -1.22
CA SER A 65 -26.75 13.99 -1.94
C SER A 65 -25.35 13.40 -1.69
N VAL A 66 -24.51 14.05 -0.87
CA VAL A 66 -23.14 13.59 -0.56
C VAL A 66 -23.09 12.15 -0.04
N ILE A 67 -24.12 11.71 0.67
CA ILE A 67 -24.21 10.35 1.22
C ILE A 67 -24.18 9.31 0.10
N ILE A 68 -24.82 9.58 -1.05
CA ILE A 68 -24.87 8.66 -2.20
C ILE A 68 -23.47 8.55 -2.84
N SER A 69 -22.74 9.67 -2.95
CA SER A 69 -21.36 9.67 -3.45
C SER A 69 -20.42 8.88 -2.54
N PHE A 70 -20.56 9.02 -1.22
CA PHE A 70 -19.78 8.22 -0.26
C PHE A 70 -20.10 6.74 -0.33
N LEU A 71 -21.36 6.38 -0.56
CA LEU A 71 -21.77 4.98 -0.71
C LEU A 71 -21.06 4.34 -1.92
N ILE A 72 -21.08 5.01 -3.07
CA ILE A 72 -20.43 4.53 -4.30
C ILE A 72 -18.91 4.46 -4.12
N ALA A 73 -18.30 5.48 -3.52
CA ALA A 73 -16.86 5.49 -3.23
C ALA A 73 -16.47 4.32 -2.29
N GLY A 74 -17.32 4.01 -1.30
CA GLY A 74 -17.13 2.87 -0.41
C GLY A 74 -17.09 1.54 -1.16
N VAL A 75 -18.02 1.33 -2.10
CA VAL A 75 -18.04 0.09 -2.91
C VAL A 75 -16.77 -0.07 -3.75
N ILE A 76 -16.27 1.02 -4.34
CA ILE A 76 -15.02 1.00 -5.12
C ILE A 76 -13.82 0.66 -4.24
N VAL A 77 -13.74 1.28 -3.05
CA VAL A 77 -12.67 1.03 -2.08
C VAL A 77 -12.69 -0.41 -1.57
N LEU A 78 -13.87 -1.01 -1.37
CA LEU A 78 -13.99 -2.42 -0.98
C LEU A 78 -13.36 -3.34 -2.02
N PHE A 79 -13.67 -3.14 -3.31
CA PHE A 79 -13.08 -3.94 -4.38
C PHE A 79 -11.55 -3.75 -4.46
N SER A 80 -11.09 -2.50 -4.35
CA SER A 80 -9.66 -2.20 -4.34
C SER A 80 -8.94 -2.83 -3.14
N SER A 81 -9.53 -2.76 -1.95
CA SER A 81 -8.95 -3.31 -0.72
C SER A 81 -8.85 -4.83 -0.77
N LEU A 82 -9.81 -5.50 -1.41
CA LEU A 82 -9.78 -6.95 -1.58
C LEU A 82 -8.57 -7.38 -2.43
N SER A 83 -8.31 -6.69 -3.54
CA SER A 83 -7.12 -6.94 -4.37
C SER A 83 -5.81 -6.65 -3.63
N PHE A 84 -5.76 -5.59 -2.81
CA PHE A 84 -4.58 -5.32 -1.99
C PHE A 84 -4.39 -6.35 -0.87
N SER A 85 -5.47 -6.88 -0.31
CA SER A 85 -5.43 -7.95 0.69
C SER A 85 -4.88 -9.26 0.12
N GLU A 86 -5.25 -9.61 -1.11
CA GLU A 86 -4.71 -10.80 -1.80
C GLU A 86 -3.19 -10.66 -2.01
N LEU A 87 -2.74 -9.48 -2.43
CA LEU A 87 -1.33 -9.16 -2.62
C LEU A 87 -0.55 -9.22 -1.30
N GLY A 88 -1.14 -8.73 -0.21
CA GLY A 88 -0.59 -8.77 1.15
C GLY A 88 -0.46 -10.19 1.70
N ALA A 89 -1.43 -11.06 1.42
CA ALA A 89 -1.37 -12.47 1.80
C ALA A 89 -0.31 -13.26 1.02
N MET A 90 -0.08 -12.92 -0.25
CA MET A 90 0.94 -13.56 -1.10
C MET A 90 2.37 -13.17 -0.73
N MET A 91 2.60 -11.95 -0.25
CA MET A 91 3.95 -11.46 0.07
C MET A 91 3.96 -10.85 1.48
N PRO A 92 4.28 -11.64 2.52
CA PRO A 92 4.34 -11.17 3.91
C PRO A 92 5.66 -10.45 4.18
N SER A 93 5.96 -9.42 3.39
CA SER A 93 7.15 -8.57 3.53
C SER A 93 6.76 -7.22 4.08
N ALA A 94 7.55 -6.66 5.02
CA ALA A 94 7.37 -5.31 5.52
C ALA A 94 7.74 -4.30 4.41
N GLY A 95 6.80 -4.08 3.48
CA GLY A 95 7.00 -3.26 2.29
C GLY A 95 5.72 -2.53 1.91
N SER A 96 5.85 -1.24 1.64
CA SER A 96 4.78 -0.44 1.02
C SER A 96 4.63 -0.81 -0.46
N VAL A 97 3.69 -0.19 -1.18
CA VAL A 97 3.40 -0.40 -2.63
C VAL A 97 4.68 -0.37 -3.50
N TYR A 98 5.72 0.33 -3.03
CA TYR A 98 7.08 0.31 -3.59
C TYR A 98 7.70 -1.08 -3.74
N THR A 99 7.57 -1.95 -2.74
CA THR A 99 8.16 -3.30 -2.80
C THR A 99 7.44 -4.16 -3.83
N TYR A 100 6.12 -4.06 -3.90
CA TYR A 100 5.29 -4.76 -4.88
C TYR A 100 5.57 -4.30 -6.31
N THR A 101 5.67 -2.98 -6.53
CA THR A 101 5.99 -2.42 -7.84
C THR A 101 7.43 -2.73 -8.24
N HIS A 102 8.38 -2.81 -7.30
CA HIS A 102 9.75 -3.23 -7.57
C HIS A 102 9.85 -4.71 -7.98
N VAL A 103 9.05 -5.60 -7.36
CA VAL A 103 8.98 -7.03 -7.73
C VAL A 103 8.29 -7.24 -9.08
N ALA A 104 7.27 -6.43 -9.39
CA ALA A 104 6.50 -6.54 -10.63
C ALA A 104 7.16 -5.88 -11.85
N LEU A 105 7.74 -4.69 -11.71
CA LEU A 105 8.14 -3.82 -12.84
C LEU A 105 9.66 -3.68 -13.05
N GLY A 106 10.50 -4.14 -12.11
CA GLY A 106 11.96 -4.02 -12.20
C GLY A 106 12.49 -2.59 -11.96
N GLY A 107 13.79 -2.49 -11.70
CA GLY A 107 14.44 -1.34 -11.05
C GLY A 107 14.37 0.03 -11.76
N MET A 108 13.89 0.10 -13.01
CA MET A 108 13.84 1.37 -13.75
C MET A 108 12.56 2.18 -13.49
N ARG A 109 11.42 1.53 -13.19
CA ARG A 109 10.14 2.24 -13.01
C ARG A 109 9.83 2.61 -11.56
N SER A 110 10.53 2.00 -10.59
CA SER A 110 10.33 2.29 -9.17
C SER A 110 10.80 3.69 -8.74
N LYS A 111 11.69 4.36 -9.49
CA LYS A 111 12.15 5.72 -9.18
C LYS A 111 11.20 6.85 -9.57
N VAL A 112 10.15 6.57 -10.36
CA VAL A 112 9.16 7.57 -10.82
C VAL A 112 8.02 7.78 -9.81
N LEU A 113 7.93 6.96 -8.76
CA LEU A 113 6.86 6.97 -7.75
C LEU A 113 7.25 7.63 -6.41
N LEU A 114 8.41 8.29 -6.35
CA LEU A 114 8.95 9.04 -5.20
C LEU A 114 9.02 10.52 -5.58
#